data_AF-A0A949LDK2-F1
#
_entry.id   AF-A0A949LDK2-F1
#
_cell.length_a   1.000
_cell.length_b   1.000
_cell.length_c   1.000
_cell.angle_alpha   90.00
_cell.angle_beta   90.00
_cell.angle_gamma   90.00
#
_symmetry.space_group_name_H-M   'P 1'
#
loop_
_entity.id
_entity.type
_entity.pdbx_description
1 polymer ?
#
loop_
_entity_poly.entity_id
_entity_poly.type
_entity_poly.pdbx_seq_one_letter_code
_entity_poly.pdbx_strand_id
1 'polypeptide(L)'
;MDIFFQTLPVFGYLLSFVAIVDATLHARTAQGAIAWTIALITLPLLSLPCYLLFGRRTDHKYIEARRTVDAEITHIATILKEFIR
;
A
#
# COMPACT_ATOMS: atom_id res chain seq x y z
N MET A 1 17.46 -17.96 32.27
CA MET A 1 17.80 -17.24 31.03
C MET A 1 16.95 -17.69 29.85
N ASP A 2 15.87 -18.45 30.12
CA ASP A 2 15.16 -19.23 29.09
C ASP A 2 13.83 -18.61 28.65
N ILE A 3 13.21 -17.78 29.52
CA ILE A 3 11.88 -17.19 29.26
C ILE A 3 11.95 -15.92 28.40
N PHE A 4 13.03 -15.14 28.52
CA PHE A 4 13.23 -13.92 27.72
C PHE A 4 13.49 -14.25 26.25
N PHE A 5 14.18 -15.36 25.98
CA PHE A 5 14.48 -15.82 24.63
C PHE A 5 13.25 -16.41 23.93
N GLN A 6 12.31 -16.98 24.69
CA GLN A 6 11.04 -17.52 24.17
C GLN A 6 9.94 -16.46 23.97
N THR A 7 9.91 -15.41 24.79
CA THR A 7 8.87 -14.36 24.72
C THR A 7 9.13 -13.34 23.62
N LEU A 8 10.39 -13.05 23.32
CA LEU A 8 10.79 -12.13 22.24
C LEU A 8 10.22 -12.49 20.85
N PRO A 9 10.27 -13.76 20.38
CA PRO A 9 9.66 -14.14 19.10
C PRO A 9 8.13 -14.06 19.11
N VAL A 10 7.45 -14.24 20.26
CA VAL A 10 5.98 -14.13 20.36
C VAL A 10 5.51 -12.71 20.03
N PHE A 11 6.22 -11.70 20.51
CA PHE A 11 5.94 -10.30 20.14
C PHE A 11 6.18 -10.04 18.65
N GLY A 12 7.20 -10.66 18.06
CA GLY A 12 7.45 -10.62 16.61
C GLY A 12 6.31 -11.22 15.79
N TYR A 13 5.76 -12.37 16.21
CA TYR A 13 4.61 -12.99 15.56
C TYR A 13 3.32 -12.14 15.67
N LEU A 14 3.09 -11.47 16.79
CA LEU A 14 1.97 -10.54 16.97
C LEU A 14 2.07 -9.34 16.02
N LEU A 15 3.25 -8.73 15.88
CA LEU A 15 3.47 -7.64 14.91
C LEU A 15 3.28 -8.13 13.46
N SER A 16 3.76 -9.33 13.15
CA SER A 16 3.58 -9.94 11.83
C SER A 16 2.12 -10.19 11.50
N PHE A 17 1.30 -10.59 12.48
CA PHE A 17 -0.13 -10.79 12.28
C PHE A 17 -0.84 -9.49 11.88
N VAL A 18 -0.53 -8.37 12.55
CA VAL A 18 -1.09 -7.06 12.21
C VAL A 18 -0.63 -6.60 10.81
N ALA A 19 0.63 -6.83 10.47
CA ALA A 19 1.16 -6.51 9.14
C ALA A 19 0.51 -7.33 8.02
N ILE A 20 0.19 -8.60 8.26
CA ILE A 20 -0.53 -9.47 7.32
C ILE A 20 -1.96 -8.97 7.10
N VAL A 21 -2.65 -8.56 8.17
CA VAL A 21 -4.02 -8.03 8.09
C VAL A 21 -4.03 -6.72 7.30
N ASP A 22 -3.09 -5.80 7.55
CA ASP A 22 -2.95 -4.56 6.78
C ASP A 22 -2.65 -4.81 5.30
N ALA A 23 -1.71 -5.74 5.01
CA ALA A 23 -1.37 -6.12 3.64
C ALA A 23 -2.54 -6.77 2.90
N THR A 24 -3.37 -7.54 3.60
CA THR A 24 -4.57 -8.17 3.02
C THR A 24 -5.66 -7.13 2.75
N LEU A 25 -5.88 -6.18 3.66
CA LEU A 25 -6.92 -5.16 3.53
C LEU A 25 -6.58 -4.09 2.48
N HIS A 26 -5.31 -3.74 2.29
CA HIS A 26 -4.87 -2.74 1.32
C HIS A 26 -4.49 -3.30 -0.06
N ALA A 27 -4.47 -4.62 -0.24
CA ALA A 27 -4.16 -5.24 -1.51
C ALA A 27 -5.34 -5.15 -2.48
N ARG A 28 -5.25 -4.29 -3.50
CA ARG A 28 -6.31 -4.19 -4.53
C ARG A 28 -6.46 -5.42 -5.44
N THR A 29 -5.66 -6.48 -5.27
CA THR A 29 -5.78 -7.77 -5.98
C THR A 29 -5.45 -8.94 -5.05
N ALA A 30 -6.32 -9.96 -5.02
CA ALA A 30 -6.18 -11.11 -4.12
C ALA A 30 -4.84 -11.86 -4.28
N GLN A 31 -4.34 -11.98 -5.50
CA GLN A 31 -3.08 -12.67 -5.80
C GLN A 31 -1.85 -11.90 -5.28
N GLY A 32 -1.88 -10.56 -5.32
CA GLY A 32 -0.82 -9.72 -4.75
C GLY A 32 -0.84 -9.72 -3.22
N ALA A 33 -2.03 -9.75 -2.62
CA ALA A 33 -2.21 -9.91 -1.18
C ALA A 33 -1.54 -11.19 -0.68
N ILE A 34 -1.86 -12.32 -1.31
CA ILE A 34 -1.32 -13.64 -0.95
C ILE A 34 0.20 -13.67 -1.10
N ALA A 35 0.75 -13.09 -2.17
CA ALA A 35 2.19 -13.01 -2.37
C ALA A 35 2.91 -12.21 -1.26
N TRP A 36 2.38 -11.04 -0.89
CA TRP A 36 2.93 -10.24 0.22
C TRP A 36 2.79 -10.94 1.56
N THR A 37 1.65 -11.59 1.82
CA THR A 37 1.44 -12.39 3.04
C THR A 37 2.43 -13.54 3.15
N ILE A 38 2.62 -14.34 2.09
CA ILE A 38 3.60 -15.43 2.08
C ILE A 38 5.02 -14.88 2.28
N ALA A 39 5.37 -13.76 1.66
CA ALA A 39 6.69 -13.13 1.83
C ALA A 39 6.92 -12.58 3.25
N LEU A 40 5.90 -12.02 3.90
CA LEU A 40 5.94 -11.56 5.29
C LEU A 40 6.08 -12.71 6.29
N ILE A 41 5.47 -13.85 6.00
CA ILE A 41 5.61 -15.06 6.82
C ILE A 41 6.99 -15.70 6.64
N THR A 42 7.47 -15.79 5.40
CA THR A 42 8.68 -16.57 5.07
C THR A 42 9.96 -15.78 5.34
N LEU A 43 9.96 -14.48 5.01
CA LEU A 43 11.15 -13.62 5.06
C LEU A 43 10.78 -12.23 5.60
N PRO A 44 10.37 -12.12 6.88
CA PRO A 44 9.85 -10.87 7.44
C PRO A 44 10.84 -9.71 7.33
N LEU A 45 12.13 -9.94 7.58
CA LEU A 45 13.15 -8.88 7.55
C LEU A 45 13.38 -8.27 6.16
N LEU A 46 13.20 -9.05 5.10
CA LEU A 46 13.41 -8.59 3.73
C LEU A 46 12.10 -8.04 3.13
N SER A 47 10.98 -8.69 3.45
CA SER A 47 9.68 -8.33 2.91
C SER A 47 9.06 -7.12 3.61
N LEU A 48 9.38 -6.83 4.88
CA LEU A 48 8.95 -5.59 5.56
C LEU A 48 9.39 -4.32 4.83
N PRO A 49 10.69 -4.07 4.59
CA PRO A 49 11.11 -2.87 3.87
C PRO A 49 10.62 -2.89 2.41
N CYS A 50 10.56 -4.06 1.79
CA CYS A 50 10.04 -4.21 0.43
C CYS A 50 8.53 -3.90 0.34
N TYR A 51 7.74 -4.30 1.34
CA TYR A 51 6.31 -3.98 1.46
C TYR A 51 6.09 -2.49 1.72
N LEU A 52 6.92 -1.87 2.57
CA LEU A 52 6.84 -0.43 2.81
C LEU A 52 7.19 0.40 1.57
N LEU A 53 8.13 -0.08 0.74
CA LEU A 53 8.55 0.58 -0.50
C LEU A 53 7.59 0.32 -1.68
N PHE A 54 7.11 -0.91 -1.84
CA PHE A 54 6.35 -1.35 -3.03
C PHE A 54 4.90 -1.79 -2.73
N GLY A 55 4.63 -2.33 -1.55
CA GLY A 55 3.33 -2.87 -1.15
C GLY A 55 2.32 -1.81 -0.72
N ARG A 56 2.80 -0.74 -0.06
CA ARG A 56 2.00 0.44 0.27
C ARG A 56 1.77 1.26 -0.99
N ARG A 57 0.81 0.84 -1.81
CA ARG A 57 0.35 1.56 -3.00
C ARG A 57 0.20 3.03 -2.65
N THR A 58 1.13 3.84 -3.15
CA THR A 58 1.11 5.29 -3.04
C THR A 58 0.01 5.78 -3.97
N ASP A 59 -1.23 5.67 -3.49
CA ASP A 59 -2.39 6.21 -4.17
C ASP A 59 -2.29 7.74 -4.25
N HIS A 60 -1.40 8.36 -3.44
CA HIS A 60 -1.04 9.77 -3.55
C HIS A 60 -0.59 10.16 -4.96
N LYS A 61 0.26 9.37 -5.64
CA LYS A 61 0.75 9.77 -6.97
C LYS A 61 -0.31 9.64 -8.07
N TYR A 62 -1.21 8.67 -7.96
CA TYR A 62 -2.29 8.49 -8.94
C TYR A 62 -3.44 9.51 -8.73
N ILE A 63 -3.75 9.83 -7.47
CA ILE A 63 -4.76 10.84 -7.12
C ILE A 63 -4.26 12.25 -7.47
N GLU A 64 -2.98 12.55 -7.20
CA GLU A 64 -2.35 13.82 -7.61
C GLU A 64 -2.38 13.96 -9.14
N ALA A 65 -1.95 12.93 -9.88
CA ALA A 65 -1.95 12.95 -11.34
C ALA A 65 -3.36 13.10 -11.94
N ARG A 66 -4.38 12.48 -11.32
CA ARG A 66 -5.78 12.69 -11.72
C ARG A 66 -6.26 14.12 -11.48
N ARG A 67 -5.90 14.73 -10.34
CA ARG A 67 -6.29 16.13 -10.05
C ARG A 67 -5.68 17.12 -11.05
N THR A 68 -4.44 16.90 -11.48
CA THR A 68 -3.82 17.75 -12.50
C THR A 68 -4.52 17.63 -13.84
N VAL A 69 -4.86 16.41 -14.26
CA VAL A 69 -5.57 16.13 -15.51
C VAL A 69 -7.00 16.68 -15.46
N ASP A 70 -7.73 16.47 -14.37
CA ASP A 70 -9.11 16.98 -14.22
C ASP A 70 -9.13 18.52 -14.21
N ALA A 71 -8.13 19.18 -13.63
CA ALA A 71 -8.00 20.64 -13.68
C ALA A 71 -7.76 21.16 -15.10
N GLU A 72 -6.94 20.48 -15.90
CA GLU A 72 -6.64 20.85 -17.28
C GLU A 72 -7.85 20.62 -18.21
N ILE A 73 -8.56 19.50 -18.05
CA ILE A 73 -9.80 19.21 -18.78
C ILE A 73 -10.88 20.24 -18.44
N THR A 74 -11.01 20.62 -17.16
CA THR A 74 -11.98 21.64 -16.73
C THR A 74 -11.65 23.00 -17.35
N HIS A 75 -10.37 23.37 -17.42
CA HIS A 75 -9.94 24.61 -18.07
C HIS A 75 -10.30 24.64 -19.56
N ILE A 76 -10.00 23.57 -20.30
CA ILE A 76 -10.32 23.46 -21.74
C ILE A 76 -11.83 23.48 -21.96
N ALA A 77 -12.61 22.75 -21.14
CA ALA A 77 -14.07 22.73 -21.23
C ALA A 77 -14.69 24.11 -20.98
N THR A 78 -14.06 24.93 -20.14
CA THR A 78 -14.51 26.30 -19.85
C THR A 78 -14.27 27.22 -21.04
N ILE A 79 -13.09 27.17 -21.67
CA ILE A 79 -12.77 27.91 -22.90
C ILE A 79 -13.72 27.53 -24.03
N LEU A 80 -13.95 26.24 -24.22
CA LEU A 80 -14.83 25.75 -25.29
C LEU A 80 -16.27 26.25 -25.10
N LYS A 81 -16.75 26.28 -23.85
CA LYS A 81 -18.08 26.83 -23.50
C LYS A 81 -18.19 28.33 -23.74
N GLU A 82 -17.09 29.05 -23.60
CA GLU A 82 -17.03 30.50 -23.81
C GLU A 82 -16.97 30.85 -25.30
N PHE A 83 -16.35 29.99 -26.12
CA PHE A 83 -16.24 30.19 -27.58
C PHE A 83 -17.52 29.82 -28.36
N ILE A 84 -18.32 28.89 -27.83
CA ILE A 84 -19.58 28.42 -28.45
C ILE A 84 -20.79 29.28 -28.04
N ARG A 85 -20.62 30.17 -27.05
CA ARG A 85 -21.65 31.11 -26.61
C ARG A 85 -21.55 32.42 -27.38
#